data_AF-A0A9P8UJV6-F1
#
_entry.id   AF-A0A9P8UJV6-F1
#
_cell.length_a   1.000
_cell.length_b   1.000
_cell.length_c   1.000
_cell.angle_alpha   90.00
_cell.angle_beta   90.00
_cell.angle_gamma   90.00
#
_symmetry.space_group_name_H-M   'P 1'
#
loop_
_entity.id
_entity.type
_entity.pdbx_description
1 polymer ?
#
loop_
_entity_poly.entity_id
_entity_poly.type
_entity_poly.pdbx_seq_one_letter_code
_entity_poly.pdbx_strand_id
1 'polypeptide(L)'
;MQFSYLATILLLELTTASPMPEPVPEPEPHFPSVPVTFSAAANTGYTLYVVANNQFVETKNDLSITSISMEGRASFTCTAYGIDGSVTKLVANQKNIPVGPPQTQLRVSCSAPPQYH
;
A
#
# COMPACT_ATOMS: atom_id res chain seq x y z
N MET A 1 37.44 -53.84 60.92
CA MET A 1 36.53 -52.68 60.87
C MET A 1 36.77 -51.96 59.54
N GLN A 2 35.67 -51.62 58.86
CA GLN A 2 35.58 -51.01 57.53
C GLN A 2 36.39 -49.71 57.41
N PHE A 3 36.96 -49.43 56.23
CA PHE A 3 37.10 -48.05 55.75
C PHE A 3 36.74 -47.95 54.27
N SER A 4 35.87 -46.98 54.01
CA SER A 4 34.99 -46.83 52.86
C SER A 4 35.67 -46.22 51.64
N TYR A 5 35.21 -46.64 50.46
CA TYR A 5 35.47 -46.00 49.17
C TYR A 5 34.65 -44.71 49.04
N LEU A 6 35.31 -43.58 48.73
CA LEU A 6 34.65 -42.34 48.32
C LEU A 6 34.74 -42.22 46.79
N ALA A 7 33.65 -42.55 46.10
CA ALA A 7 33.48 -42.28 44.68
C ALA A 7 32.80 -40.92 44.52
N THR A 8 33.52 -39.94 44.02
CA THR A 8 33.00 -38.60 43.70
C THR A 8 32.28 -38.66 42.36
N ILE A 9 30.95 -38.57 42.38
CA ILE A 9 30.10 -38.53 41.18
C ILE A 9 30.05 -37.08 40.67
N LEU A 10 30.57 -36.85 39.47
CA LEU A 10 30.48 -35.57 38.76
C LEU A 10 29.11 -35.52 38.05
N LEU A 11 28.22 -34.63 38.49
CA LEU A 11 26.93 -34.38 37.83
C LEU A 11 27.13 -33.34 36.71
N LEU A 12 26.96 -33.78 35.46
CA LEU A 12 26.81 -32.89 34.29
C LEU A 12 25.32 -32.50 34.19
N GLU A 13 25.00 -31.23 34.45
CA GLU A 13 23.67 -30.69 34.16
C GLU A 13 23.58 -30.31 32.68
N LEU A 14 22.81 -31.08 31.90
CA LEU A 14 22.43 -30.67 30.54
C LEU A 14 21.27 -29.68 30.63
N THR A 15 21.55 -28.40 30.40
CA THR A 15 20.50 -27.41 30.15
C THR A 15 19.84 -27.72 28.82
N THR A 16 18.57 -28.11 28.83
CA THR A 16 17.76 -28.27 27.63
C THR A 16 17.29 -26.88 27.19
N ALA A 17 17.90 -26.31 26.15
CA ALA A 17 17.39 -25.08 25.53
C ALA A 17 16.15 -25.42 24.69
N SER A 18 14.98 -24.94 25.10
CA SER A 18 13.76 -25.03 24.29
C SER A 18 13.88 -24.14 23.06
N PRO A 19 13.39 -24.59 21.89
CA PRO A 19 13.35 -23.74 20.70
C PRO A 19 12.40 -22.56 20.94
N MET A 20 12.89 -21.33 20.69
CA MET A 20 12.02 -20.15 20.62
C MET A 20 11.04 -20.33 19.46
N PRO A 21 9.75 -19.95 19.63
CA PRO A 21 8.83 -19.91 18.51
C PRO A 21 9.34 -18.92 17.46
N GLU A 22 9.38 -19.35 16.21
CA GLU A 22 9.65 -18.46 15.07
C GLU A 22 8.59 -17.35 15.03
N PRO A 23 8.95 -16.12 14.63
CA PRO A 23 7.96 -15.07 14.41
C PRO A 23 6.94 -15.56 13.38
N VAL A 24 5.69 -15.71 13.78
CA VAL A 24 4.59 -15.96 12.85
C VAL A 24 4.52 -14.74 11.92
N PRO A 25 4.60 -14.91 10.58
CA PRO A 25 4.44 -13.79 9.66
C PRO A 25 3.10 -13.11 9.93
N GLU A 26 3.15 -11.83 10.27
CA GLU A 26 1.93 -11.02 10.41
C GLU A 26 1.24 -10.96 9.03
N PRO A 27 -0.10 -11.10 8.96
CA PRO A 27 -0.81 -10.95 7.69
C PRO A 27 -0.48 -9.59 7.07
N GLU A 28 0.00 -9.58 5.82
CA GLU A 28 0.25 -8.31 5.14
C GLU A 28 -1.08 -7.54 4.99
N PRO A 29 -1.11 -6.22 5.26
CA PRO A 29 -2.29 -5.41 5.03
C PRO A 29 -2.77 -5.51 3.58
N HIS A 30 -3.98 -6.07 3.38
CA HIS A 30 -4.58 -6.22 2.06
C HIS A 30 -5.33 -4.94 1.65
N PHE A 31 -4.62 -4.01 0.99
CA PHE A 31 -5.23 -2.80 0.43
C PHE A 31 -5.93 -3.08 -0.90
N PRO A 32 -7.18 -2.60 -1.10
CA PRO A 32 -7.88 -2.76 -2.36
C PRO A 32 -7.30 -1.85 -3.45
N SER A 33 -7.49 -2.25 -4.71
CA SER A 33 -7.18 -1.41 -5.88
C SER A 33 -8.38 -0.53 -6.26
N VAL A 34 -8.10 0.72 -6.61
CA VAL A 34 -9.08 1.73 -7.01
C VAL A 34 -8.88 2.08 -8.49
N PRO A 35 -9.85 1.87 -9.37
CA PRO A 35 -9.80 2.37 -10.74
C PRO A 35 -9.91 3.91 -10.78
N VAL A 36 -8.91 4.53 -11.37
CA VAL A 36 -8.84 5.97 -11.63
C VAL A 36 -8.72 6.19 -13.13
N THR A 37 -9.73 6.83 -13.72
CA THR A 37 -9.83 7.08 -15.16
C THR A 37 -9.42 8.50 -15.48
N PHE A 38 -8.46 8.65 -16.38
CA PHE A 38 -7.93 9.91 -16.88
C PHE A 38 -8.48 10.12 -18.29
N SER A 39 -9.31 11.14 -18.47
CA SER A 39 -9.91 11.49 -19.75
C SER A 39 -9.13 12.63 -20.39
N ALA A 40 -8.88 12.51 -21.68
CA ALA A 40 -8.24 13.54 -22.51
C ALA A 40 -9.20 14.02 -23.61
N ALA A 41 -8.73 14.90 -24.48
CA ALA A 41 -9.51 15.37 -25.62
C ALA A 41 -9.85 14.23 -26.61
N ALA A 42 -10.83 14.49 -27.49
CA ALA A 42 -11.24 13.57 -28.56
C ALA A 42 -11.69 12.17 -28.08
N ASN A 43 -12.30 12.08 -26.89
CA ASN A 43 -12.77 10.82 -26.28
C ASN A 43 -11.66 9.78 -26.05
N THR A 44 -10.43 10.23 -25.88
CA THR A 44 -9.29 9.38 -25.51
C THR A 44 -9.08 9.39 -23.99
N GLY A 45 -8.32 8.42 -23.48
CA GLY A 45 -8.03 8.32 -22.05
C GLY A 45 -7.48 6.96 -21.66
N TYR A 46 -7.23 6.78 -20.38
CA TYR A 46 -6.77 5.51 -19.79
C TYR A 46 -7.25 5.36 -18.34
N THR A 47 -7.20 4.14 -17.83
CA THR A 47 -7.52 3.83 -16.44
C THR A 47 -6.32 3.18 -15.76
N LEU A 48 -5.99 3.65 -14.56
CA LEU A 48 -5.01 3.03 -13.67
C LEU A 48 -5.73 2.37 -12.50
N TYR A 49 -5.29 1.17 -12.12
CA TYR A 49 -5.71 0.52 -10.89
C TYR A 49 -4.67 0.81 -9.81
N VAL A 50 -5.04 1.68 -8.87
CA VAL A 50 -4.12 2.21 -7.84
C VAL A 50 -4.40 1.54 -6.52
N VAL A 51 -3.41 0.87 -5.93
CA VAL A 51 -3.54 0.28 -4.60
C VAL A 51 -3.73 1.39 -3.56
N ALA A 52 -4.72 1.25 -2.70
CA ALA A 52 -5.11 2.27 -1.73
C ALA A 52 -4.25 2.30 -0.45
N ASN A 53 -2.92 2.23 -0.63
CA ASN A 53 -1.91 2.15 0.43
C ASN A 53 -1.06 3.42 0.57
N ASN A 54 -1.55 4.55 0.03
CA ASN A 54 -0.89 5.86 -0.03
C ASN A 54 0.39 5.91 -0.88
N GLN A 55 0.79 4.83 -1.55
CA GLN A 55 1.95 4.86 -2.43
C GLN A 55 1.64 5.56 -3.75
N PHE A 56 2.66 6.20 -4.33
CA PHE A 56 2.54 6.83 -5.64
C PHE A 56 2.68 5.80 -6.75
N VAL A 57 1.76 5.87 -7.72
CA VAL A 57 1.84 5.19 -9.00
C VAL A 57 2.12 6.23 -10.07
N GLU A 58 3.19 6.05 -10.83
CA GLU A 58 3.47 6.88 -12.01
C GLU A 58 2.49 6.56 -13.13
N THR A 59 2.00 7.60 -13.82
CA THR A 59 1.06 7.42 -14.93
C THR A 59 1.73 6.95 -16.22
N LYS A 60 2.98 7.38 -16.44
CA LYS A 60 3.80 7.10 -17.64
C LYS A 60 3.06 7.35 -18.95
N ASN A 61 2.27 8.42 -18.99
CA ASN A 61 1.45 8.78 -20.13
C ASN A 61 1.50 10.30 -20.34
N ASP A 62 1.69 10.75 -21.58
CA ASP A 62 1.92 12.15 -21.96
C ASP A 62 0.65 12.88 -22.42
N LEU A 63 -0.53 12.24 -22.36
CA LEU A 63 -1.79 12.86 -22.78
C LEU A 63 -2.12 14.12 -21.96
N SER A 64 -2.70 15.10 -22.65
CA SER A 64 -3.29 16.29 -22.03
C SER A 64 -4.62 15.95 -21.37
N ILE A 65 -4.57 15.55 -20.10
CA ILE A 65 -5.73 15.16 -19.31
C ILE A 65 -6.60 16.39 -19.03
N THR A 66 -7.90 16.26 -19.30
CA THR A 66 -8.92 17.29 -19.10
C THR A 66 -9.81 17.00 -17.90
N SER A 67 -9.99 15.73 -17.54
CA SER A 67 -10.72 15.34 -16.33
C SER A 67 -10.27 14.00 -15.78
N ILE A 68 -10.51 13.81 -14.48
CA ILE A 68 -10.21 12.57 -13.77
C ILE A 68 -11.48 12.08 -13.08
N SER A 69 -11.73 10.78 -13.15
CA SER A 69 -12.81 10.09 -12.46
C SER A 69 -12.23 8.98 -11.59
N MET A 70 -12.90 8.67 -10.49
CA MET A 70 -12.57 7.56 -9.63
C MET A 70 -13.82 6.72 -9.37
N GLU A 71 -13.70 5.41 -9.47
CA GLU A 71 -14.74 4.48 -9.03
C GLU A 71 -14.20 3.71 -7.82
N GLY A 72 -14.76 3.97 -6.64
CA GLY A 72 -14.19 3.46 -5.39
C GLY A 72 -15.26 3.30 -4.33
N ARG A 73 -14.99 2.48 -3.30
CA ARG A 73 -15.94 2.34 -2.19
C ARG A 73 -16.02 3.66 -1.40
N ALA A 74 -17.02 3.79 -0.52
CA ALA A 74 -17.15 4.97 0.33
C ALA A 74 -15.83 5.23 1.11
N SER A 75 -15.47 6.51 1.22
CA SER A 75 -14.31 7.03 1.97
C SER A 75 -12.92 6.74 1.40
N PHE A 76 -12.79 6.16 0.21
CA PHE A 76 -11.53 6.22 -0.54
C PHE A 76 -11.25 7.64 -1.02
N THR A 77 -9.97 8.04 -0.99
CA THR A 77 -9.52 9.29 -1.61
C THR A 77 -8.34 9.02 -2.52
N CYS A 78 -8.27 9.73 -3.64
CA CYS A 78 -7.11 9.72 -4.50
C CYS A 78 -6.64 11.14 -4.77
N THR A 79 -5.35 11.30 -4.98
CA THR A 79 -4.73 12.58 -5.33
C THR A 79 -3.85 12.38 -6.55
N ALA A 80 -4.17 13.09 -7.63
CA ALA A 80 -3.37 13.16 -8.84
C ALA A 80 -2.56 14.46 -8.88
N TYR A 81 -1.37 14.39 -9.49
CA TYR A 81 -0.42 15.50 -9.56
C TYR A 81 -0.09 15.81 -11.01
N GLY A 82 -0.32 17.05 -11.43
CA GLY A 82 0.03 17.56 -12.75
C GLY A 82 1.53 17.81 -12.92
N ILE A 83 1.97 17.93 -14.18
CA ILE A 83 3.35 18.26 -14.53
C ILE A 83 3.75 19.67 -14.09
N ASP A 84 2.78 20.57 -13.94
CA ASP A 84 2.96 21.93 -13.41
C ASP A 84 2.95 22.00 -11.87
N GLY A 85 2.82 20.87 -11.17
CA GLY A 85 2.67 20.80 -9.72
C GLY A 85 1.24 21.01 -9.21
N SER A 86 0.25 21.12 -10.09
CA SER A 86 -1.18 21.14 -9.72
C SER A 86 -1.59 19.84 -9.04
N VAL A 87 -2.64 19.94 -8.22
CA VAL A 87 -3.16 18.82 -7.43
C VAL A 87 -4.66 18.69 -7.66
N THR A 88 -5.07 17.51 -8.11
CA THR A 88 -6.49 17.16 -8.24
C THR A 88 -6.82 16.10 -7.21
N LYS A 89 -7.69 16.47 -6.25
CA LYS A 89 -8.20 15.55 -5.23
C LYS A 89 -9.52 14.94 -5.68
N LEU A 90 -9.64 13.64 -5.50
CA LEU A 90 -10.84 12.87 -5.76
C LEU A 90 -11.30 12.16 -4.48
N VAL A 91 -12.59 12.24 -4.19
CA VAL A 91 -13.26 11.43 -3.15
C VAL A 91 -14.19 10.41 -3.81
N ALA A 92 -14.52 9.35 -3.06
CA ALA A 92 -15.25 8.17 -3.54
C ALA A 92 -16.34 8.48 -4.59
N ASN A 93 -16.27 7.80 -5.73
CA ASN A 93 -17.24 7.87 -6.83
C ASN A 93 -17.38 9.23 -7.52
N GLN A 94 -16.42 10.15 -7.36
CA GLN A 94 -16.38 11.37 -8.13
C GLN A 94 -16.05 11.11 -9.60
N LYS A 95 -16.80 11.74 -10.50
CA LYS A 95 -16.63 11.63 -11.95
C LYS A 95 -16.39 13.00 -12.57
N ASN A 96 -15.59 13.01 -13.63
CA ASN A 96 -15.31 14.18 -14.47
C ASN A 96 -14.78 15.40 -13.69
N ILE A 97 -13.93 15.18 -12.70
CA ILE A 97 -13.28 16.28 -11.96
C ILE A 97 -12.33 16.99 -12.91
N PRO A 98 -12.51 18.31 -13.16
CA PRO A 98 -11.75 19.01 -14.18
C PRO A 98 -10.28 19.15 -13.79
N VAL A 99 -9.41 19.02 -14.80
CA VAL A 99 -7.99 19.36 -14.73
C VAL A 99 -7.78 20.58 -15.61
N GLY A 100 -7.41 21.70 -14.98
CA GLY A 100 -7.26 22.99 -15.65
C GLY A 100 -5.94 23.66 -15.29
N PRO A 101 -5.13 24.09 -16.27
CA PRO A 101 -5.27 23.83 -17.72
C PRO A 101 -5.11 22.32 -18.08
N PRO A 102 -5.61 21.85 -19.24
CA PRO A 102 -5.39 20.47 -19.68
C PRO A 102 -3.91 20.13 -19.76
N GLN A 103 -3.50 19.05 -19.13
CA GLN A 103 -2.08 18.74 -18.96
C GLN A 103 -1.80 17.29 -18.59
N THR A 104 -0.54 16.89 -18.75
CA THR A 104 -0.03 15.60 -18.29
C THR A 104 -0.13 15.47 -16.76
N GLN A 105 -0.58 14.31 -16.30
CA GLN A 105 -0.52 13.92 -14.89
C GLN A 105 0.70 13.05 -14.68
N LEU A 106 1.53 13.32 -13.68
CA LEU A 106 2.77 12.58 -13.41
C LEU A 106 2.54 11.32 -12.58
N ARG A 107 1.70 11.45 -11.54
CA ARG A 107 1.48 10.39 -10.55
C ARG A 107 0.14 10.52 -9.87
N VAL A 108 -0.32 9.42 -9.32
CA VAL A 108 -1.54 9.31 -8.51
C VAL A 108 -1.26 8.46 -7.28
N SER A 109 -1.87 8.84 -6.15
CA SER A 109 -1.84 8.03 -4.92
C SER A 109 -3.26 7.93 -4.39
N CYS A 110 -3.61 6.76 -3.84
CA CYS A 110 -4.92 6.51 -3.27
C CYS A 110 -4.78 5.99 -1.83
N SER A 111 -5.75 6.36 -0.99
CA SER A 111 -5.79 5.99 0.41
C SER A 111 -7.11 5.30 0.76
N ALA A 112 -7.00 4.19 1.49
CA ALA A 112 -8.14 3.59 2.15
C ALA A 112 -8.55 4.37 3.40
N PRO A 113 -9.81 4.29 3.83
CA PRO A 113 -10.20 4.80 5.15
C PRO A 113 -9.52 3.98 6.27
N PRO A 114 -9.39 4.54 7.49
CA PRO A 114 -8.66 3.93 8.61
C PRO A 114 -9.11 2.52 9.02
N GLN A 115 -10.27 2.03 8.58
CA GLN A 115 -10.71 0.67 8.85
C GLN A 115 -10.03 -0.42 7.99
N TYR A 116 -9.15 -0.05 7.05
CA TYR A 116 -8.27 -0.98 6.33
C TYR A 116 -6.84 -0.85 6.90
N HIS A 117 -6.61 -1.47 8.06
CA HIS A 117 -5.28 -1.76 8.59
C HIS A 117 -5.01 -3.24 8.47
#